data_AF-A0A843G0T4-F1
#
_entry.id   AF-A0A843G0T4-F1
#
_cell.length_a   1.000
_cell.length_b   1.000
_cell.length_c   1.000
_cell.angle_alpha   90.00
_cell.angle_beta   90.00
_cell.angle_gamma   90.00
#
_symmetry.space_group_name_H-M   'P 1'
#
loop_
_entity.id
_entity.type
_entity.pdbx_description
1 polymer ?
#
loop_
_entity_poly.entity_id
_entity_poly.type
_entity_poly.pdbx_seq_one_letter_code
_entity_poly.pdbx_strand_id
1 'polypeptide(L)'
;MSIVSDAVKILENRIFGSGCEDGLVRISPSASAGCPYEDGITVVTEYGGRVSELSTSFPLDATSKVSFMFDSPLKSPVQRTAACAILNVISNFMCFTRKGRACGEESHKACLDELIAQIAGKKVYPNGCLTYLEGMLLEAGSLYPEKRVTLVGKPEDADVILVSGDGLFDKEKLTVTERYFGNDGND
;
A
#
# COMPACT_ATOMS: atom_id res chain seq x y z
N MET A 1 4.80 -4.07 17.64
CA MET A 1 5.21 -4.86 16.46
C MET A 1 4.96 -4.01 15.23
N SER A 2 5.59 -4.30 14.10
CA SER A 2 5.39 -3.52 12.87
C SER A 2 4.09 -3.93 12.17
N ILE A 3 3.36 -2.98 11.59
CA ILE A 3 2.09 -3.25 10.88
C ILE A 3 2.26 -4.32 9.77
N VAL A 4 3.40 -4.31 9.07
CA VAL A 4 3.71 -5.30 8.03
C VAL A 4 3.95 -6.67 8.65
N SER A 5 4.72 -6.74 9.74
CA SER A 5 4.96 -7.99 10.47
C SER A 5 3.68 -8.57 11.07
N ASP A 6 2.78 -7.72 11.56
CA ASP A 6 1.48 -8.14 12.09
C ASP A 6 0.60 -8.72 10.97
N ALA A 7 0.56 -8.07 9.80
CA ALA A 7 -0.14 -8.58 8.62
C ALA A 7 0.43 -9.93 8.15
N VAL A 8 1.77 -10.07 8.13
CA VAL A 8 2.44 -11.35 7.84
C VAL A 8 2.02 -12.44 8.81
N LYS A 9 2.02 -12.16 10.10
CA LYS A 9 1.62 -13.13 11.13
C LYS A 9 0.15 -13.54 11.01
N ILE A 10 -0.72 -12.59 10.66
CA ILE A 10 -2.14 -12.90 10.38
C ILE A 10 -2.25 -13.81 9.16
N LEU A 11 -1.51 -13.53 8.09
CA LEU A 11 -1.54 -14.37 6.90
C LEU A 11 -0.99 -15.77 7.19
N GLU A 12 0.16 -15.87 7.86
CA GLU A 12 0.79 -17.13 8.26
C GLU A 12 -0.21 -18.05 8.98
N ASN A 13 -0.87 -17.52 10.01
CA ASN A 13 -1.88 -18.27 10.76
C ASN A 13 -3.07 -18.71 9.89
N ARG A 14 -3.48 -17.88 8.91
CA ARG A 14 -4.62 -18.18 8.03
C ARG A 14 -4.31 -19.22 6.96
N ILE A 15 -3.05 -19.32 6.53
CA ILE A 15 -2.64 -20.26 5.48
C ILE A 15 -1.94 -21.50 6.02
N PHE A 16 -1.70 -21.58 7.33
CA PHE A 16 -1.03 -22.70 7.96
C PHE A 16 -1.68 -24.04 7.59
N GLY A 17 -0.88 -24.97 7.05
CA GLY A 17 -1.34 -26.30 6.64
C GLY A 17 -2.12 -26.32 5.32
N SER A 18 -2.16 -25.20 4.58
CA SER A 18 -2.76 -25.16 3.25
C SER A 18 -1.82 -25.64 2.14
N GLY A 19 -0.51 -25.74 2.43
CA GLY A 19 0.55 -25.95 1.45
C GLY A 19 1.00 -24.66 0.72
N CYS A 20 0.34 -23.52 0.95
CA CYS A 20 0.74 -22.25 0.34
C CYS A 20 1.99 -21.63 1.00
N GLU A 21 2.27 -21.99 2.25
CA GLU A 21 3.43 -21.54 3.03
C GLU A 21 4.78 -21.77 2.33
N ASP A 22 4.89 -22.86 1.57
CA ASP A 22 6.11 -23.22 0.82
C ASP A 22 6.05 -22.86 -0.66
N GLY A 23 4.95 -22.21 -1.07
CA GLY A 23 4.70 -21.78 -2.43
C GLY A 23 5.76 -20.80 -2.95
N LEU A 24 6.18 -20.98 -4.20
CA LEU A 24 7.08 -20.04 -4.86
C LEU A 24 6.29 -18.90 -5.49
N VAL A 25 6.69 -17.68 -5.15
CA VAL A 25 6.13 -16.44 -5.65
C VAL A 25 7.16 -15.75 -6.52
N ARG A 26 6.77 -15.36 -7.73
CA ARG A 26 7.57 -14.56 -8.65
C ARG A 26 7.20 -13.09 -8.48
N ILE A 27 8.18 -12.22 -8.29
CA ILE A 27 8.00 -10.76 -8.21
C ILE A 27 8.89 -10.12 -9.28
N SER A 28 8.32 -9.32 -10.17
CA SER A 28 9.07 -8.64 -11.23
C SER A 28 8.56 -7.24 -11.51
N PRO A 29 9.42 -6.27 -11.86
CA PRO A 29 8.97 -4.99 -12.38
C PRO A 29 8.14 -5.16 -13.65
N SER A 30 7.13 -4.32 -13.82
CA SER A 30 6.26 -4.31 -14.98
C SER A 30 6.21 -2.93 -15.61
N ALA A 31 6.05 -2.89 -16.94
CA ALA A 31 5.75 -1.68 -17.67
C ALA A 31 4.26 -1.28 -17.61
N SER A 32 3.42 -2.08 -16.95
CA SER A 32 2.00 -1.77 -16.77
C SER A 32 1.81 -0.52 -15.90
N ALA A 33 0.92 0.36 -16.33
CA ALA A 33 0.48 1.48 -15.51
C ALA A 33 -0.19 0.93 -14.23
N GLY A 34 0.35 1.32 -13.07
CA GLY A 34 -0.21 0.98 -11.77
C GLY A 34 -1.40 1.87 -11.42
N CYS A 35 -1.68 2.00 -10.11
CA CYS A 35 -2.64 2.99 -9.64
C CYS A 35 -2.17 4.41 -10.05
N PRO A 36 -3.02 5.25 -10.68
CA PRO A 36 -2.61 6.60 -11.12
C PRO A 36 -2.36 7.56 -9.95
N TYR A 37 -2.72 7.17 -8.73
CA TYR A 37 -2.58 7.96 -7.51
C TYR A 37 -1.35 7.60 -6.69
N GLU A 38 -0.63 6.53 -7.07
CA GLU A 38 0.63 6.16 -6.45
C GLU A 38 1.79 6.41 -7.42
N ASP A 39 2.90 6.91 -6.90
CA ASP A 39 4.12 7.05 -7.68
C ASP A 39 4.95 5.74 -7.62
N GLY A 40 5.92 5.62 -8.53
CA GLY A 40 6.93 4.56 -8.51
C GLY A 40 6.78 3.54 -9.64
N ILE A 41 7.51 2.43 -9.52
CA ILE A 41 7.49 1.34 -10.48
C ILE A 41 6.46 0.31 -10.02
N THR A 42 5.57 -0.08 -10.93
CA THR A 42 4.65 -1.20 -10.70
C THR A 42 5.45 -2.49 -10.66
N VAL A 43 5.38 -3.23 -9.55
CA VAL A 43 5.83 -4.62 -9.48
C VAL A 43 4.63 -5.53 -9.60
N VAL A 44 4.79 -6.57 -10.42
CA VAL A 44 3.83 -7.64 -10.61
C VAL A 44 4.29 -8.84 -9.80
N THR A 45 3.34 -9.47 -9.12
CA THR A 45 3.56 -10.65 -8.31
C THR A 45 2.65 -11.78 -8.76
N GLU A 46 3.22 -12.96 -8.99
CA GLU A 46 2.53 -14.11 -9.55
C GLU A 46 2.63 -15.32 -8.63
N TYR A 47 1.49 -15.96 -8.39
CA TYR A 47 1.38 -17.17 -7.57
C TYR A 47 0.13 -17.98 -7.96
N GLY A 48 0.29 -19.27 -8.27
CA GLY A 48 -0.84 -20.17 -8.51
C GLY A 48 -1.81 -19.70 -9.61
N GLY A 49 -1.30 -19.03 -10.65
CA GLY A 49 -2.11 -18.43 -11.73
C GLY A 49 -2.81 -17.12 -11.36
N ARG A 50 -2.64 -16.62 -10.13
CA ARG A 50 -3.07 -15.28 -9.72
C ARG A 50 -1.95 -14.28 -9.90
N VAL A 51 -2.37 -13.04 -10.11
CA VAL A 51 -1.48 -11.90 -10.31
C VAL A 51 -1.96 -10.75 -9.44
N SER A 52 -1.02 -10.12 -8.74
CA SER A 52 -1.24 -8.83 -8.07
C SER A 52 -0.22 -7.79 -8.48
N GLU A 53 -0.59 -6.53 -8.35
CA GLU A 53 0.22 -5.35 -8.67
C GLU A 53 0.37 -4.47 -7.43
N LEU A 54 1.49 -3.77 -7.37
CA LEU A 54 1.86 -2.86 -6.30
C LEU A 54 2.78 -1.77 -6.89
N SER A 55 2.53 -0.49 -6.60
CA SER A 55 3.49 0.57 -6.92
C SER A 55 4.51 0.74 -5.80
N THR A 56 5.79 0.93 -6.16
CA THR A 56 6.85 1.14 -5.17
C THR A 56 8.05 1.89 -5.74
N SER A 57 8.74 2.66 -4.88
CA SER A 57 10.08 3.20 -5.17
C SER A 57 11.20 2.18 -4.96
N PHE A 58 10.90 0.96 -4.47
CA PHE A 58 11.86 -0.09 -4.14
C PHE A 58 11.63 -1.36 -4.97
N PRO A 59 11.65 -1.28 -6.32
CA PRO A 59 11.34 -2.42 -7.17
C PRO A 59 12.36 -3.54 -6.98
N LEU A 60 11.91 -4.77 -7.18
CA LEU A 60 12.77 -5.95 -7.16
C LEU A 60 12.36 -6.94 -8.22
N ASP A 61 13.34 -7.71 -8.67
CA ASP A 61 13.17 -8.90 -9.49
C ASP A 61 13.65 -10.09 -8.67
N ALA A 62 12.72 -10.94 -8.23
CA ALA A 62 13.02 -12.09 -7.39
C ALA A 62 12.01 -13.23 -7.56
N THR A 63 12.43 -14.41 -7.14
CA THR A 63 11.54 -15.54 -6.84
C THR A 63 11.81 -15.95 -5.40
N SER A 64 10.77 -15.99 -4.57
CA SER A 64 10.90 -16.29 -3.15
C SER A 64 9.81 -17.25 -2.69
N LYS A 65 10.06 -17.98 -1.61
CA LYS A 65 9.01 -18.72 -0.91
C LYS A 65 8.13 -17.75 -0.13
N VAL A 66 6.84 -18.08 0.02
CA VAL A 66 5.95 -17.36 0.95
C VAL A 66 6.55 -17.35 2.35
N SER A 67 7.07 -18.48 2.83
CA SER A 67 7.68 -18.62 4.16
C SER A 67 8.92 -17.76 4.43
N PHE A 68 9.51 -17.09 3.43
CA PHE A 68 10.64 -16.17 3.70
C PHE A 68 10.26 -15.03 4.65
N MET A 69 8.99 -14.62 4.66
CA MET A 69 8.52 -13.51 5.47
C MET A 69 8.19 -13.91 6.92
N PHE A 70 8.00 -15.20 7.20
CA PHE A 70 7.65 -15.70 8.53
C PHE A 70 8.83 -15.55 9.49
N ASP A 71 8.55 -15.01 10.68
CA ASP A 71 9.54 -14.60 11.70
C ASP A 71 10.68 -13.70 11.17
N SER A 72 10.54 -13.16 9.97
CA SER A 72 11.54 -12.30 9.35
C SER A 72 11.43 -10.89 9.91
N PRO A 73 12.55 -10.25 10.24
CA PRO A 73 12.54 -8.88 10.77
C PRO A 73 12.27 -7.82 9.71
N LEU A 74 12.17 -8.20 8.42
CA LEU A 74 11.85 -7.33 7.27
C LEU A 74 12.54 -5.95 7.36
N LYS A 75 13.87 -5.96 7.49
CA LYS A 75 14.66 -4.77 7.89
C LYS A 75 14.82 -3.76 6.76
N SER A 76 14.88 -4.21 5.51
CA SER A 76 15.05 -3.32 4.36
C SER A 76 13.71 -2.97 3.68
N PRO A 77 13.62 -1.81 3.00
CA PRO A 77 12.45 -1.46 2.20
C PRO A 77 12.12 -2.53 1.17
N VAL A 78 13.13 -3.07 0.47
CA VAL A 78 12.95 -4.15 -0.51
C VAL A 78 12.32 -5.41 0.10
N GLN A 79 12.71 -5.78 1.33
CA GLN A 79 12.10 -6.92 2.03
C GLN A 79 10.63 -6.64 2.37
N ARG A 80 10.29 -5.43 2.80
CA ARG A 80 8.90 -5.04 3.09
C ARG A 80 8.05 -4.96 1.82
N THR A 81 8.60 -4.43 0.73
CA THR A 81 7.98 -4.48 -0.61
C THR A 81 7.69 -5.92 -0.99
N ALA A 82 8.67 -6.82 -0.89
CA ALA A 82 8.48 -8.23 -1.22
C ALA A 82 7.39 -8.89 -0.34
N ALA A 83 7.42 -8.64 0.97
CA ALA A 83 6.42 -9.16 1.90
C ALA A 83 5.01 -8.67 1.57
N CYS A 84 4.82 -7.37 1.32
CA CYS A 84 3.51 -6.82 0.94
C CYS A 84 3.03 -7.32 -0.43
N ALA A 85 3.94 -7.50 -1.39
CA ALA A 85 3.60 -8.06 -2.69
C ALA A 85 3.14 -9.54 -2.57
N ILE A 86 3.85 -10.34 -1.76
CA ILE A 86 3.46 -11.71 -1.43
C ILE A 86 2.12 -11.72 -0.67
N LEU A 87 1.93 -10.86 0.33
CA LEU A 87 0.67 -10.71 1.07
C LEU A 87 -0.51 -10.48 0.13
N ASN A 88 -0.35 -9.59 -0.85
CA ASN A 88 -1.39 -9.27 -1.83
C ASN A 88 -1.72 -10.46 -2.73
N VAL A 89 -0.72 -11.13 -3.30
CA VAL A 89 -0.97 -12.26 -4.22
C VAL A 89 -1.56 -13.47 -3.51
N ILE A 90 -1.09 -13.77 -2.29
CA ILE A 90 -1.61 -14.89 -1.50
C ILE A 90 -3.01 -14.58 -1.00
N SER A 91 -3.29 -13.35 -0.56
CA SER A 91 -4.64 -12.93 -0.22
C SER A 91 -5.59 -13.03 -1.42
N ASN A 92 -5.10 -12.76 -2.63
CA ASN A 92 -5.87 -12.95 -3.86
C ASN A 92 -6.12 -14.44 -4.18
N PHE A 93 -5.08 -15.27 -4.07
CA PHE A 93 -5.17 -16.71 -4.28
C PHE A 93 -6.13 -17.40 -3.30
N MET A 94 -6.04 -17.05 -2.01
CA MET A 94 -6.91 -17.55 -0.95
C MET A 94 -8.30 -16.91 -0.95
N CYS A 95 -8.60 -16.04 -1.92
CA CYS A 95 -9.86 -15.31 -2.05
C CYS A 95 -10.21 -14.43 -0.83
N PHE A 96 -9.24 -14.02 -0.02
CA PHE A 96 -9.42 -13.01 1.03
C PHE A 96 -9.69 -11.63 0.44
N THR A 97 -9.06 -11.34 -0.70
CA THR A 97 -9.33 -10.16 -1.51
C THR A 97 -9.60 -10.59 -2.96
N ARG A 98 -10.55 -9.93 -3.63
CA ARG A 98 -10.82 -10.22 -5.06
C ARG A 98 -10.01 -9.33 -6.00
N LYS A 99 -9.62 -8.13 -5.55
CA LYS A 99 -8.84 -7.17 -6.33
C LYS A 99 -7.36 -7.40 -6.07
N GLY A 100 -6.63 -7.74 -7.13
CA GLY A 100 -5.16 -7.85 -7.10
C GLY A 100 -4.47 -6.80 -7.98
N ARG A 101 -5.19 -6.17 -8.92
CA ARG A 101 -4.62 -5.27 -9.92
C ARG A 101 -5.18 -3.86 -9.80
N ALA A 102 -4.52 -2.91 -10.45
CA ALA A 102 -5.05 -1.55 -10.61
C ALA A 102 -6.44 -1.57 -11.27
N CYS A 103 -7.27 -0.59 -10.92
CA CYS A 103 -8.58 -0.41 -11.54
C CYS A 103 -8.45 0.23 -12.94
N GLY A 104 -9.43 -0.01 -13.80
CA GLY A 104 -9.51 0.61 -15.12
C GLY A 104 -9.77 2.12 -15.04
N GLU A 105 -9.40 2.84 -16.09
CA GLU A 105 -9.51 4.30 -16.20
C GLU A 105 -10.92 4.82 -15.95
N GLU A 106 -11.94 4.04 -16.30
CA GLU A 106 -13.34 4.36 -16.06
C GLU A 106 -13.69 4.52 -14.56
N SER A 107 -12.89 3.92 -13.67
CA SER A 107 -13.09 3.96 -12.22
C SER A 107 -12.28 5.07 -11.53
N HIS A 108 -11.27 5.63 -12.21
CA HIS A 108 -10.31 6.55 -11.60
C HIS A 108 -11.01 7.78 -11.04
N LYS A 109 -11.73 8.53 -11.88
CA LYS A 109 -12.41 9.76 -11.44
C LYS A 109 -13.33 9.53 -10.24
N ALA A 110 -14.12 8.47 -10.25
CA ALA A 110 -15.02 8.14 -9.15
C ALA A 110 -14.26 7.83 -7.86
N CYS A 111 -13.14 7.10 -7.95
CA CYS A 111 -12.26 6.80 -6.82
C CYS A 111 -11.65 8.07 -6.20
N LEU A 112 -11.16 9.01 -7.03
CA LEU A 112 -10.61 10.28 -6.54
C LEU A 112 -11.71 11.15 -5.91
N ASP A 113 -12.88 11.26 -6.53
CA ASP A 113 -13.99 12.04 -5.99
C ASP A 113 -14.46 11.48 -4.63
N GLU A 114 -14.48 10.16 -4.47
CA GLU A 114 -14.81 9.51 -3.19
C GLU A 114 -13.76 9.81 -2.12
N LEU A 115 -12.47 9.70 -2.44
CA LEU A 115 -11.38 10.04 -1.52
C LEU A 115 -11.49 11.51 -1.08
N ILE A 116 -11.67 12.44 -2.03
CA ILE A 116 -11.82 13.86 -1.76
C ILE A 116 -13.01 14.10 -0.82
N ALA A 117 -14.16 13.46 -1.07
CA ALA A 117 -15.32 13.61 -0.21
C ALA A 117 -15.05 13.20 1.25
N GLN A 118 -14.17 12.21 1.48
CA GLN A 118 -13.82 11.76 2.83
C GLN A 118 -12.83 12.69 3.56
N ILE A 119 -12.02 13.46 2.83
CA ILE A 119 -10.94 14.28 3.39
C ILE A 119 -11.12 15.80 3.15
N ALA A 120 -12.20 16.21 2.49
CA ALA A 120 -12.52 17.62 2.27
C ALA A 120 -12.56 18.40 3.60
N GLY A 121 -11.96 19.59 3.59
CA GLY A 121 -11.85 20.46 4.76
C GLY A 121 -10.78 20.05 5.77
N LYS A 122 -10.09 18.91 5.58
CA LYS A 122 -9.10 18.40 6.53
C LYS A 122 -7.67 18.81 6.17
N LYS A 123 -6.80 18.82 7.19
CA LYS A 123 -5.35 18.85 7.05
C LYS A 123 -4.83 17.44 6.80
N VAL A 124 -4.13 17.24 5.69
CA VAL A 124 -3.69 15.94 5.22
C VAL A 124 -2.17 15.91 5.15
N TYR A 125 -1.58 14.92 5.80
CA TYR A 125 -0.15 14.61 5.66
C TYR A 125 0.02 13.44 4.67
N PRO A 126 0.64 13.66 3.49
CA PRO A 126 0.99 12.58 2.58
C PRO A 126 2.20 11.82 3.13
N ASN A 127 2.02 10.53 3.44
CA ASN A 127 3.06 9.65 3.93
C ASN A 127 3.37 8.55 2.91
N GLY A 128 4.26 8.86 1.97
CA GLY A 128 4.52 8.00 0.83
C GLY A 128 5.15 8.76 -0.33
N CYS A 129 5.17 8.16 -1.51
CA CYS A 129 5.31 8.91 -2.76
C CYS A 129 3.91 9.03 -3.38
N LEU A 130 3.32 10.22 -3.24
CA LEU A 130 1.94 10.56 -3.61
C LEU A 130 1.88 11.86 -4.43
N THR A 131 2.95 12.21 -5.13
CA THR A 131 3.13 13.50 -5.81
C THR A 131 2.01 13.80 -6.80
N TYR A 132 1.61 12.80 -7.60
CA TYR A 132 0.49 12.96 -8.53
C TYR A 132 -0.84 13.19 -7.81
N LEU A 133 -1.10 12.43 -6.74
CA LEU A 133 -2.31 12.59 -5.94
C LEU A 133 -2.34 13.97 -5.25
N GLU A 134 -1.23 14.42 -4.68
CA GLU A 134 -1.11 15.75 -4.08
C GLU A 134 -1.49 16.86 -5.06
N GLY A 135 -0.96 16.80 -6.29
CA GLY A 135 -1.31 17.73 -7.36
C GLY A 135 -2.81 17.73 -7.66
N MET A 136 -3.42 16.54 -7.80
CA MET A 136 -4.85 16.40 -8.06
C MET A 136 -5.73 16.92 -6.91
N LEU A 137 -5.32 16.72 -5.65
CA LEU A 137 -6.04 17.24 -4.49
C LEU A 137 -6.00 18.78 -4.44
N LEU A 138 -4.84 19.37 -4.74
CA LEU A 138 -4.68 20.83 -4.80
C LEU A 138 -5.49 21.44 -5.96
N GLU A 139 -5.44 20.81 -7.14
CA GLU A 139 -6.22 21.25 -8.31
C GLU A 139 -7.72 21.21 -8.03
N ALA A 140 -8.22 20.11 -7.47
CA ALA A 140 -9.63 19.97 -7.11
C ALA A 140 -10.09 21.06 -6.14
N GLY A 141 -9.29 21.37 -5.12
CA GLY A 141 -9.58 22.45 -4.17
C GLY A 141 -9.51 23.85 -4.76
N SER A 142 -8.69 24.06 -5.79
CA SER A 142 -8.62 25.33 -6.52
C SER A 142 -9.83 25.57 -7.42
N LEU A 143 -10.37 24.50 -8.02
CA LEU A 143 -11.55 24.56 -8.89
C LEU A 143 -12.86 24.59 -8.10
N TYR A 144 -12.89 23.88 -6.97
CA TYR A 144 -14.08 23.65 -6.16
C TYR A 144 -13.74 23.89 -4.68
N PRO A 145 -14.01 25.08 -4.12
CA PRO A 145 -13.63 25.43 -2.74
C PRO A 145 -14.15 24.46 -1.67
N GLU A 146 -15.30 23.83 -1.90
CA GLU A 146 -15.89 22.81 -1.03
C GLU A 146 -15.12 21.49 -1.01
N LYS A 147 -14.29 21.23 -2.03
CA LYS A 147 -13.40 20.05 -2.13
C LYS A 147 -12.00 20.31 -1.57
N ARG A 148 -11.76 21.50 -0.99
CA ARG A 148 -10.43 21.91 -0.57
C ARG A 148 -9.85 20.98 0.49
N VAL A 149 -8.62 20.54 0.25
CA VAL A 149 -7.76 19.81 1.19
C VAL A 149 -6.55 20.68 1.52
N THR A 150 -6.09 20.68 2.76
CA THR A 150 -4.87 21.40 3.16
C THR A 150 -3.75 20.40 3.36
N LEU A 151 -2.76 20.39 2.46
CA LEU A 151 -1.56 19.57 2.66
C LEU A 151 -0.68 20.19 3.75
N VAL A 152 -0.26 19.38 4.72
CA VAL A 152 0.65 19.81 5.80
C VAL A 152 2.00 19.10 5.68
N GLY A 153 3.06 19.78 6.12
CA GLY A 153 4.43 19.27 6.03
C GLY A 153 4.85 18.36 7.18
N LYS A 154 4.02 18.21 8.21
CA LYS A 154 4.31 17.40 9.40
C LYS A 154 3.11 16.54 9.78
N PRO A 155 3.32 15.29 10.23
CA PRO A 155 2.22 14.40 10.57
C PRO A 155 1.44 14.85 11.80
N GLU A 156 2.08 15.54 12.77
CA GLU A 156 1.40 16.07 13.96
C GLU A 156 0.40 17.21 13.68
N ASP A 157 0.53 17.87 12.52
CA ASP A 157 -0.37 18.95 12.11
C ASP A 157 -1.60 18.44 11.33
N ALA A 158 -1.68 17.13 11.09
CA ALA A 158 -2.66 16.51 10.21
C ALA A 158 -3.87 15.96 10.97
N ASP A 159 -5.05 16.12 10.38
CA ASP A 159 -6.25 15.40 10.78
C ASP A 159 -6.30 14.00 10.16
N VAL A 160 -5.65 13.81 9.00
CA VAL A 160 -5.58 12.54 8.25
C VAL A 160 -4.17 12.33 7.73
N ILE A 161 -3.66 11.11 7.86
CA ILE A 161 -2.43 10.66 7.21
C ILE A 161 -2.82 9.75 6.04
N LEU A 162 -2.46 10.14 4.82
CA LEU A 162 -2.63 9.30 3.63
C LEU A 162 -1.37 8.48 3.40
N VAL A 163 -1.49 7.16 3.49
CA VAL A 163 -0.35 6.23 3.40
C VAL A 163 -0.37 5.53 2.04
N SER A 164 0.68 5.69 1.24
CA SER A 164 0.88 4.86 0.03
C SER A 164 1.68 3.59 0.36
N GLY A 165 1.88 2.70 -0.62
CA GLY A 165 2.77 1.55 -0.46
C GLY A 165 4.14 1.92 0.14
N ASP A 166 4.79 2.98 -0.36
CA ASP A 166 6.08 3.44 0.17
C ASP A 166 6.01 3.95 1.62
N GLY A 167 4.82 4.36 2.08
CA GLY A 167 4.56 4.68 3.49
C GLY A 167 4.63 3.45 4.43
N LEU A 168 4.63 2.24 3.86
CA LEU A 168 4.83 0.97 4.56
C LEU A 168 6.23 0.39 4.33
N PHE A 169 6.94 0.81 3.27
CA PHE A 169 8.22 0.23 2.88
C PHE A 169 9.40 1.05 3.37
N ASP A 170 9.35 2.37 3.25
CA ASP A 170 10.42 3.21 3.76
C ASP A 170 10.44 3.20 5.29
N LYS A 171 11.62 3.20 5.90
CA LYS A 171 11.74 3.06 7.36
C LYS A 171 11.20 4.29 8.11
N GLU A 172 11.49 5.49 7.62
CA GLU A 172 11.08 6.74 8.26
C GLU A 172 9.57 6.92 8.11
N LYS A 173 9.06 6.66 6.91
CA LYS A 173 7.62 6.72 6.62
C LYS A 173 6.82 5.65 7.38
N LEU A 174 7.34 4.44 7.48
CA LEU A 174 6.73 3.38 8.29
C LEU A 174 6.65 3.76 9.76
N THR A 175 7.67 4.43 10.30
CA THR A 175 7.65 4.93 11.68
C THR A 175 6.51 5.92 11.91
N VAL A 176 6.24 6.78 10.92
CA VAL A 176 5.07 7.69 10.96
C VAL A 176 3.78 6.90 10.91
N THR A 177 3.64 5.95 9.98
CA THR A 177 2.45 5.09 9.88
C THR A 177 2.18 4.40 11.21
N GLU A 178 3.17 3.73 11.80
CA GLU A 178 3.02 2.99 13.05
C GLU A 178 2.71 3.88 14.25
N ARG A 179 3.25 5.10 14.29
CA ARG A 179 2.97 6.04 15.39
C ARG A 179 1.50 6.46 15.45
N TYR A 180 0.86 6.59 14.29
CA TYR A 180 -0.51 7.09 14.19
C TYR A 180 -1.53 6.00 13.83
N PHE A 181 -1.08 4.79 13.52
CA PHE A 181 -1.94 3.62 13.32
C PHE A 181 -2.41 3.07 14.66
N GLY A 182 -3.73 3.02 14.88
CA GLY A 182 -4.34 2.36 16.04
C GLY A 182 -4.45 3.20 17.32
N ASN A 183 -4.28 4.52 17.25
CA ASN A 183 -4.59 5.44 18.37
C ASN A 183 -6.10 5.81 18.45
N ASP A 184 -6.98 4.85 18.16
CA ASP A 184 -8.40 4.98 18.53
C ASP A 184 -8.57 4.54 20.00
N GLY A 185 -8.34 5.48 20.91
CA GLY A 185 -8.98 5.60 22.23
C GLY A 185 -9.23 4.34 23.07
N ASN A 186 -8.17 3.79 23.68
CA ASN A 186 -8.28 3.06 24.94
C ASN A 186 -7.37 3.73 25.97
N ASP A 187 -7.82 4.88 26.47
CA ASP A 187 -7.57 5.38 27.83
C ASP A 187 -8.93 5.53 28.52
#